data_AF-A0AAD6WY58-F1
#
_entry.id   AF-A0AAD6WY58-F1
#
_cell.length_a   1.000
_cell.length_b   1.000
_cell.length_c   1.000
_cell.angle_alpha   90.00
_cell.angle_beta   90.00
_cell.angle_gamma   90.00
#
_symmetry.space_group_name_H-M   'P 1'
#
loop_
_entity.id
_entity.type
_entity.pdbx_description
1 polymer ?
#
loop_
_entity_poly.entity_id
_entity_poly.type
_entity_poly.pdbx_seq_one_letter_code
_entity_poly.pdbx_strand_id
1 'polypeptide(L)'
;MSREKLALYKALFFIGDLFINEDEATAYSLFTVALEGFSFMDVHRSRAQCMLWLEDLAQKQGQSTEAAELWKSARPLFECALQAKGVTAIDVRLVALEKARQKILAQLTTLHSPTIALVTDQETCFLPSTGPAPKKKGVIKLAF
;
A
#
# COMPACT_ATOMS: atom_id res chain seq x y z
N MET A 1 24.19 -11.71 -24.45
CA MET A 1 24.16 -11.40 -23.00
C MET A 1 25.50 -11.82 -22.40
N SER A 2 26.31 -10.91 -21.86
CA SER A 2 27.66 -11.26 -21.38
C SER A 2 27.66 -11.65 -19.90
N ARG A 3 28.47 -12.65 -19.56
CA ARG A 3 28.71 -13.12 -18.19
C ARG A 3 29.21 -12.00 -17.28
N GLU A 4 29.90 -11.01 -17.83
CA GLU A 4 30.40 -9.85 -17.07
C GLU A 4 29.26 -8.99 -16.53
N LYS A 5 28.21 -8.74 -17.32
CA LYS A 5 27.05 -7.96 -16.85
C LYS A 5 26.37 -8.64 -15.67
N LEU A 6 26.20 -9.96 -15.72
CA LEU A 6 25.65 -10.72 -14.60
C LEU A 6 26.54 -10.60 -13.35
N ALA A 7 27.86 -10.70 -13.54
CA ALA A 7 28.82 -10.57 -12.44
C ALA A 7 28.78 -9.16 -11.83
N LEU A 8 28.65 -8.12 -12.65
CA LEU A 8 28.52 -6.73 -12.21
C LEU A 8 27.28 -6.52 -11.34
N TYR A 9 26.09 -6.94 -11.80
CA TYR A 9 24.86 -6.77 -11.01
C TYR A 9 24.87 -7.58 -9.73
N LYS A 10 25.49 -8.77 -9.74
CA LYS A 10 25.74 -9.53 -8.50
C LYS A 10 26.69 -8.80 -7.55
N ALA A 11 27.75 -8.20 -8.07
CA ALA A 11 28.66 -7.42 -7.26
C ALA A 11 27.95 -6.21 -6.63
N LEU A 12 27.16 -5.47 -7.41
CA LEU A 12 26.34 -4.37 -6.90
C LEU A 12 25.39 -4.81 -5.80
N PHE A 13 24.72 -5.95 -5.99
CA PHE A 13 23.86 -6.55 -4.97
C PHE A 13 24.63 -6.85 -3.67
N PHE A 14 25.79 -7.49 -3.76
CA PHE A 14 26.59 -7.81 -2.57
C PHE A 14 27.16 -6.58 -1.88
N ILE A 15 27.57 -5.56 -2.64
CA ILE A 15 27.99 -4.29 -2.06
C ILE A 15 26.78 -3.65 -1.35
N GLY A 16 25.60 -3.64 -1.97
CA GLY A 16 24.37 -3.15 -1.33
C GLY A 16 24.10 -3.79 0.04
N ASP A 17 24.27 -5.11 0.12
CA ASP A 17 24.12 -5.90 1.37
C ASP A 17 25.09 -5.43 2.47
N LEU A 18 26.33 -5.10 2.12
CA LEU A 18 27.31 -4.56 3.08
C LEU A 18 26.90 -3.18 3.60
N PHE A 19 26.28 -2.35 2.76
CA PHE A 19 25.91 -0.98 3.11
C PHE A 19 24.59 -0.87 3.90
N ILE A 20 23.81 -1.96 4.06
CA ILE A 20 22.50 -1.93 4.73
C ILE A 20 22.55 -1.30 6.13
N ASN A 21 23.65 -1.50 6.86
CA ASN A 21 23.80 -1.00 8.23
C ASN A 21 24.64 0.29 8.32
N GLU A 22 25.29 0.70 7.24
CA GLU A 22 26.18 1.87 7.22
C GLU A 22 25.49 3.07 6.58
N ASP A 23 24.91 2.87 5.39
CA ASP A 23 24.22 3.90 4.63
C ASP A 23 23.08 3.28 3.82
N GLU A 24 21.88 3.40 4.38
CA GLU A 24 20.65 2.88 3.78
C GLU A 24 20.34 3.51 2.42
N ALA A 25 20.72 4.78 2.20
CA ALA A 25 20.47 5.45 0.92
C ALA A 25 21.38 4.90 -0.19
N THR A 26 22.65 4.63 0.16
CA THR A 26 23.58 3.95 -0.75
C THR A 26 23.14 2.51 -1.02
N ALA A 27 22.74 1.76 0.01
CA ALA A 27 22.22 0.41 -0.15
C ALA A 27 20.97 0.37 -1.07
N TYR A 28 20.03 1.29 -0.86
CA TYR A 28 18.83 1.44 -1.69
C TYR A 28 19.19 1.68 -3.16
N SER A 29 20.12 2.61 -3.41
CA SER A 29 20.58 2.93 -4.77
C SER A 29 21.23 1.72 -5.44
N LEU A 30 22.09 0.99 -4.73
CA LEU A 30 22.76 -0.20 -5.24
C LEU A 30 21.79 -1.33 -5.57
N PHE A 31 20.81 -1.59 -4.70
CA PHE A 31 19.77 -2.59 -4.97
C PHE A 31 18.86 -2.20 -6.12
N THR A 32 18.58 -0.92 -6.30
CA THR A 32 17.78 -0.42 -7.43
C THR A 32 18.50 -0.67 -8.76
N VAL A 33 19.78 -0.32 -8.86
CA VAL A 33 20.58 -0.58 -10.07
C VAL A 33 20.71 -2.09 -10.33
N ALA A 34 20.92 -2.89 -9.29
CA ALA A 34 20.96 -4.35 -9.42
C ALA A 34 19.60 -4.91 -9.89
N LEU A 35 18.48 -4.39 -9.38
CA LEU A 35 17.13 -4.78 -9.76
C LEU A 35 16.86 -4.51 -11.24
N GLU A 36 17.21 -3.32 -11.74
CA GLU A 36 17.09 -2.98 -13.16
C GLU A 36 17.92 -3.92 -14.03
N GLY A 37 19.16 -4.19 -13.60
CA GLY A 37 20.05 -5.14 -14.26
C GLY A 37 19.46 -6.54 -14.35
N PHE A 38 18.99 -7.10 -13.23
CA PHE A 38 18.36 -8.42 -13.22
C PHE A 38 17.03 -8.46 -13.97
N SER A 39 16.31 -7.34 -14.04
CA SER A 39 15.08 -7.22 -14.83
C SER A 39 15.38 -7.27 -16.32
N PHE A 40 16.41 -6.55 -16.79
CA PHE A 40 16.87 -6.61 -18.18
C PHE A 40 17.42 -7.99 -18.55
N MET A 41 18.01 -8.69 -17.58
CA MET A 41 18.58 -10.04 -17.77
C MET A 41 17.58 -11.18 -17.56
N ASP A 42 16.35 -10.88 -17.18
CA ASP A 42 15.31 -11.83 -16.82
C ASP A 42 15.73 -12.86 -15.73
N VAL A 43 16.56 -12.41 -14.79
CA VAL A 43 17.04 -13.25 -13.68
C VAL A 43 16.06 -13.14 -12.52
N HIS A 44 14.96 -13.88 -12.61
CA HIS A 44 13.83 -13.79 -11.67
C HIS A 44 14.23 -13.94 -10.19
N ARG A 45 15.10 -14.91 -9.86
CA ARG A 45 15.54 -15.14 -8.47
C ARG A 45 16.23 -13.90 -7.88
N SER A 46 17.20 -13.35 -8.61
CA SER A 46 17.99 -12.21 -8.13
C SER A 46 17.16 -10.93 -8.11
N ARG A 47 16.26 -10.77 -9.09
CA ARG A 47 15.27 -9.69 -9.13
C ARG A 47 14.38 -9.72 -7.87
N ALA A 48 13.82 -10.88 -7.54
CA ALA A 48 12.99 -11.06 -6.35
C ALA A 48 13.77 -10.78 -5.05
N GLN A 49 15.04 -11.19 -4.99
CA GLN A 49 15.89 -10.93 -3.83
C GLN A 49 16.20 -9.44 -3.66
N CYS A 50 16.41 -8.69 -4.73
CA CYS A 50 16.54 -7.22 -4.66
C CYS A 50 15.26 -6.57 -4.11
N MET A 51 14.10 -7.04 -4.56
CA MET A 51 12.80 -6.53 -4.06
C MET A 51 12.62 -6.77 -2.56
N LEU A 52 13.09 -7.91 -2.02
CA LEU A 52 13.03 -8.17 -0.57
C LEU A 52 13.92 -7.22 0.24
N TRP A 53 15.10 -6.86 -0.26
CA TRP A 53 15.98 -5.92 0.43
C TRP A 53 15.49 -4.48 0.35
N LEU A 54 15.00 -4.06 -0.82
CA LEU A 54 14.34 -2.76 -0.97
C LEU A 54 13.13 -2.64 -0.06
N GLU A 55 12.40 -3.74 0.13
CA GLU A 55 11.28 -3.79 1.07
C GLU A 55 11.72 -3.59 2.52
N ASP A 56 12.77 -4.29 2.96
CA ASP A 56 13.30 -4.14 4.32
C ASP A 56 13.74 -2.69 4.58
N LEU A 57 14.37 -2.05 3.60
CA LEU A 57 14.72 -0.63 3.66
C LEU A 57 13.47 0.28 3.69
N ALA A 58 12.44 -0.01 2.89
CA ALA A 58 11.19 0.74 2.89
C ALA A 58 10.44 0.64 4.24
N GLN A 59 10.46 -0.53 4.88
CA GLN A 59 9.89 -0.70 6.23
C GLN A 59 10.60 0.17 7.26
N LYS A 60 11.94 0.20 7.23
CA LYS A 60 12.73 1.05 8.12
C LYS A 60 12.43 2.53 7.94
N GLN A 61 12.13 2.95 6.71
CA GLN A 61 11.71 4.32 6.38
C GLN A 61 10.23 4.60 6.69
N GLY A 62 9.48 3.62 7.22
CA GLY A 62 8.06 3.76 7.55
C GLY A 62 7.11 3.67 6.35
N GLN A 63 7.61 3.29 5.18
CA GLN A 63 6.86 3.18 3.92
C GLN A 63 6.19 1.80 3.78
N SER A 64 5.30 1.47 4.73
CA SER A 64 4.69 0.14 4.81
C SER A 64 3.82 -0.23 3.59
N THR A 65 3.28 0.76 2.88
CA THR A 65 2.49 0.55 1.65
C THR A 65 3.37 0.11 0.48
N GLU A 66 4.53 0.73 0.31
CA GLU A 66 5.50 0.38 -0.74
C GLU A 66 6.08 -1.02 -0.51
N ALA A 67 6.39 -1.35 0.75
CA ALA A 67 6.83 -2.67 1.16
C ALA A 67 5.83 -3.79 0.75
N ALA A 68 4.53 -3.54 0.92
CA ALA A 68 3.50 -4.52 0.55
C ALA A 68 3.43 -4.77 -0.96
N GLU A 69 3.59 -3.73 -1.77
CA GLU A 69 3.59 -3.84 -3.24
C GLU A 69 4.86 -4.55 -3.75
N LEU A 70 6.00 -4.33 -3.09
CA LEU A 70 7.24 -5.07 -3.37
C LEU A 70 7.09 -6.56 -3.11
N TRP A 71 6.45 -6.97 -2.00
CA TRP A 71 6.15 -8.38 -1.73
C TRP A 71 5.25 -9.03 -2.77
N LYS A 72 4.16 -8.35 -3.15
CA LYS A 72 3.25 -8.87 -4.19
C LYS A 72 3.97 -9.06 -5.52
N SER A 73 4.87 -8.14 -5.87
CA SER A 73 5.67 -8.20 -7.10
C SER A 73 6.76 -9.27 -7.05
N ALA A 74 7.36 -9.53 -5.89
CA ALA A 74 8.41 -10.53 -5.70
C ALA A 74 7.88 -11.98 -5.69
N ARG A 75 6.63 -12.19 -5.25
CA ARG A 75 6.00 -13.52 -5.16
C ARG A 75 6.02 -14.31 -6.48
N PRO A 76 5.48 -13.81 -7.61
CA PRO A 76 5.49 -14.55 -8.87
C PRO A 76 6.91 -14.80 -9.38
N LEU A 77 7.86 -13.91 -9.08
CA LEU A 77 9.27 -14.10 -9.47
C LEU A 77 9.92 -15.28 -8.74
N PHE A 78 9.60 -15.49 -7.46
CA PHE A 78 10.07 -16.67 -6.73
C PHE A 78 9.37 -17.95 -7.21
N GLU A 79 8.11 -17.89 -7.61
CA GLU A 79 7.41 -19.03 -8.25
C GLU A 79 8.09 -19.42 -9.57
N CYS A 80 8.35 -18.45 -10.46
CA CYS A 80 9.07 -18.66 -11.72
C CYS A 80 10.48 -19.21 -11.49
N ALA A 81 11.14 -18.81 -10.41
CA ALA A 81 12.47 -19.30 -10.02
C ALA A 81 12.45 -20.63 -9.25
N LEU A 82 11.28 -21.28 -9.10
CA LEU A 82 11.08 -22.51 -8.33
C LEU A 82 11.60 -22.40 -6.87
N GLN A 83 11.53 -21.20 -6.29
CA GLN A 83 12.00 -20.92 -4.94
C GLN A 83 10.83 -20.99 -3.94
N ALA A 84 10.37 -22.20 -3.63
CA ALA A 84 9.26 -22.42 -2.69
C ALA A 84 9.46 -21.72 -1.34
N LYS A 85 10.70 -21.72 -0.80
CA LYS A 85 11.03 -21.02 0.46
C LYS A 85 10.79 -19.51 0.37
N GLY A 86 11.11 -18.89 -0.78
CA GLY A 86 10.89 -17.46 -1.02
C GLY A 86 9.41 -17.12 -1.07
N VAL A 87 8.62 -17.96 -1.75
CA VAL A 87 7.15 -17.82 -1.82
C VAL A 87 6.55 -17.90 -0.42
N THR A 88 6.90 -18.93 0.36
CA THR A 88 6.39 -19.08 1.73
C THR A 88 6.78 -17.92 2.65
N ALA A 89 7.99 -17.37 2.49
CA ALA A 89 8.44 -16.23 3.29
C ALA A 89 7.61 -14.97 2.97
N ILE A 90 7.32 -14.73 1.70
CA ILE A 90 6.45 -13.62 1.28
C ILE A 90 5.01 -13.84 1.78
N ASP A 91 4.48 -15.05 1.65
CA ASP A 91 3.11 -15.36 2.08
C ASP A 91 2.93 -15.12 3.59
N VAL A 92 3.91 -15.52 4.41
CA VAL A 92 3.90 -15.25 5.86
C VAL A 92 3.89 -13.75 6.14
N ARG A 93 4.69 -12.95 5.42
CA ARG A 93 4.76 -11.49 5.59
C ARG A 93 3.45 -10.80 5.17
N LEU A 94 2.86 -11.20 4.04
CA LEU A 94 1.58 -10.67 3.57
C LEU A 94 0.43 -10.98 4.53
N VAL A 95 0.37 -12.20 5.09
CA VAL A 95 -0.63 -12.58 6.09
C VAL A 95 -0.46 -11.76 7.37
N ALA A 96 0.78 -11.52 7.81
CA ALA A 96 1.04 -10.70 9.00
C ALA A 96 0.57 -9.25 8.79
N LEU A 97 0.80 -8.67 7.61
CA LEU A 97 0.34 -7.33 7.27
C LEU A 97 -1.19 -7.23 7.25
N GLU A 98 -1.87 -8.21 6.67
CA GLU A 98 -3.34 -8.23 6.64
C GLU A 98 -3.93 -8.35 8.05
N LYS A 99 -3.32 -9.17 8.91
CA LYS A 99 -3.72 -9.31 10.32
C LYS A 99 -3.52 -7.99 11.08
N ALA A 100 -2.41 -7.29 10.84
CA ALA A 100 -2.17 -5.98 11.44
C ALA A 100 -3.22 -4.95 10.98
N ARG A 101 -3.55 -4.95 9.68
CA ARG A 101 -4.61 -4.10 9.11
C ARG A 101 -5.98 -4.34 9.75
N GLN A 102 -6.36 -5.61 9.91
CA GLN A 102 -7.62 -5.98 10.57
C GLN A 102 -7.69 -5.51 12.02
N LYS A 103 -6.57 -5.62 12.76
CA LYS A 103 -6.49 -5.14 14.15
C LYS A 103 -6.71 -3.63 14.23
N ILE A 104 -6.11 -2.86 13.32
CA ILE A 104 -6.30 -1.40 13.25
C ILE A 104 -7.76 -1.07 12.92
N LEU A 105 -8.34 -1.74 11.92
CA LEU A 105 -9.75 -1.55 11.56
C LEU A 105 -10.70 -1.85 12.75
N ALA A 106 -10.44 -2.92 13.48
CA ALA A 106 -11.22 -3.26 14.67
C ALA A 106 -11.10 -2.21 15.79
N GLN A 107 -9.92 -1.61 15.98
CA GLN A 107 -9.74 -0.51 16.94
C GLN A 107 -10.51 0.75 16.51
N LEU A 108 -10.48 1.09 15.22
CA LEU A 108 -11.20 2.24 14.68
C LEU A 108 -12.72 2.08 14.80
N THR A 109 -13.27 0.88 14.57
CA THR A 109 -14.71 0.63 14.74
C THR A 109 -15.12 0.70 16.21
N THR A 110 -14.28 0.25 17.15
CA THR A 110 -14.57 0.37 18.59
C THR A 110 -14.58 1.82 19.10
N LEU A 111 -13.76 2.71 18.52
CA LEU A 111 -13.72 4.13 18.89
C LEU A 111 -14.91 4.94 18.36
N HIS A 112 -15.52 4.52 17.25
CA HIS A 112 -16.63 5.26 16.61
C HIS A 112 -18.02 4.95 17.19
N SER A 113 -18.13 4.08 18.21
CA SER A 113 -19.44 3.59 18.69
C SER A 113 -20.18 4.43 19.74
N PRO A 114 -19.66 5.49 20.44
CA PRO A 114 -20.49 6.21 21.40
C PRO A 114 -21.05 7.56 20.91
N THR A 115 -20.81 8.03 19.67
CA THR A 115 -21.18 9.41 19.30
C THR A 115 -22.57 9.56 18.65
N ILE A 116 -23.22 8.49 18.19
CA ILE A 116 -24.52 8.59 17.50
C ILE A 116 -25.73 8.51 18.47
N ALA A 117 -25.53 8.21 19.75
CA ALA A 117 -26.64 7.94 20.68
C ALA A 117 -27.24 9.17 21.43
N LEU A 118 -26.89 10.42 21.09
CA LEU A 118 -27.30 11.59 21.89
C LEU A 118 -27.92 12.79 21.15
N VAL A 119 -28.40 12.64 19.90
CA VAL A 119 -29.02 13.78 19.16
C VAL A 119 -30.44 13.51 18.65
N THR A 120 -31.08 12.40 19.02
CA THR A 120 -32.45 12.11 18.54
C THR A 120 -33.43 11.88 19.68
N ASP A 121 -33.57 12.80 20.62
CA ASP A 121 -34.70 12.80 21.59
C ASP A 121 -35.01 14.23 22.07
N GLN A 122 -35.51 15.06 21.15
CA GLN A 122 -36.29 16.30 21.33
C GLN A 122 -36.49 16.80 19.89
N GLU A 123 -37.62 16.63 19.21
CA GLU A 123 -38.93 17.19 19.52
C GLU A 123 -40.04 16.35 18.86
N THR A 124 -40.88 15.72 19.67
CA THR A 124 -42.26 15.38 19.28
C THR A 124 -43.19 15.95 20.32
N CYS A 125 -43.83 17.08 20.01
CA CYS A 125 -45.17 17.47 20.44
C CYS A 125 -45.45 18.87 19.90
N PHE A 126 -46.27 18.98 18.85
CA PHE A 126 -47.37 19.94 18.67
C PHE A 126 -47.78 20.02 17.19
N LEU A 127 -48.90 19.37 16.87
CA LEU A 127 -49.89 19.84 15.90
C LEU A 127 -51.21 19.98 16.68
N PRO A 128 -52.23 20.77 16.26
CA PRO A 128 -52.54 21.13 14.86
C PRO A 128 -53.05 22.57 14.65
N SER A 129 -53.22 23.00 13.39
CA SER A 129 -54.44 23.68 12.89
C SER A 129 -54.25 24.23 11.46
N THR A 130 -55.38 24.35 10.78
CA THR A 130 -55.69 24.45 9.35
C THR A 130 -55.59 25.84 8.70
N GLY A 131 -55.10 25.87 7.44
CA GLY A 131 -55.52 26.75 6.32
C GLY A 131 -54.93 28.18 6.23
N PRO A 132 -55.11 28.92 5.10
CA PRO A 132 -55.43 28.52 3.72
C PRO A 132 -54.39 28.99 2.67
N ALA A 133 -54.50 28.47 1.45
CA ALA A 133 -53.67 28.81 0.28
C ALA A 133 -53.83 30.27 -0.22
N PRO A 134 -52.78 30.88 -0.79
CA PRO A 134 -52.93 32.03 -1.67
C PRO A 134 -52.47 31.76 -3.12
N LYS A 135 -53.48 31.73 -4.00
CA LYS A 135 -53.61 32.39 -5.32
C LYS A 135 -52.36 32.54 -6.21
N LYS A 136 -52.40 31.82 -7.35
CA LYS A 136 -51.69 32.15 -8.60
C LYS A 136 -52.02 33.56 -9.10
N LYS A 137 -51.00 34.40 -9.29
CA LYS A 137 -50.92 35.60 -10.15
C LYS A 137 -49.42 35.78 -10.45
N GLY A 138 -48.91 36.07 -11.63
CA GLY A 138 -49.44 36.34 -12.95
C GLY A 138 -48.24 36.41 -13.91
N VAL A 139 -48.51 36.19 -15.19
CA VAL A 139 -47.57 36.37 -16.30
C VAL A 139 -47.12 37.82 -16.36
N ILE A 140 -45.80 38.08 -16.46
CA ILE A 140 -45.27 39.26 -17.15
C ILE A 140 -44.08 38.83 -18.02
N LYS A 141 -44.13 39.30 -19.25
CA LYS A 141 -43.26 39.08 -20.40
C LYS A 141 -42.40 40.35 -20.59
N LEU A 142 -41.31 40.23 -21.37
CA LEU A 142 -40.46 41.28 -21.99
C LEU A 142 -39.26 41.70 -21.11
N ALA A 143 -38.00 41.43 -21.50
CA ALA A 143 -37.22 41.73 -22.71
C ALA A 143 -36.29 42.92 -22.42
N PHE A 144 -34.98 42.64 -22.36
CA PHE A 144 -33.87 43.46 -22.87
C PHE A 144 -32.73 42.51 -23.20
#